data_AF-A0A8S2UGL8-F1
#
_entry.id   AF-A0A8S2UGL8-F1
#
_cell.length_a   1.000
_cell.length_b   1.000
_cell.length_c   1.000
_cell.angle_alpha   90.00
_cell.angle_beta   90.00
_cell.angle_gamma   90.00
#
_symmetry.space_group_name_H-M   'P 1'
#
loop_
_entity.id
_entity.type
_entity.pdbx_description
1 polymer ?
#
loop_
_entity_poly.entity_id
_entity_poly.type
_entity_poly.pdbx_seq_one_letter_code
_entity_poly.pdbx_strand_id
1 'polypeptide(L)'
;MGSQEGVDQLRAQWYWKSNSDSWSTNGNEEWTKYADIESAIIEEAFNRQNKTKLAELDNYSINLTDCIQISKSDPNEQRQIKRVLTSRNESQGLREERFFLPPALSTTFNDDHGKDAYTFLSHWKKDKEVSDAETVEQAANGIIIEGKQLHQYCVSQYLARQLIADTDQQSADCHSSLAASSLTQQVITSPSSDENCYEESEMSSSGMEHIRDGRKV
;
A
#
# COMPACT_ATOMS: atom_id res chain seq x y z
N MET A 1 32.27 10.31 5.69
CA MET A 1 31.13 10.66 4.82
C MET A 1 30.62 9.37 4.22
N GLY A 2 29.60 8.77 4.82
CA GLY A 2 28.99 7.55 4.29
C GLY A 2 27.91 7.95 3.30
N SER A 3 28.15 7.71 2.01
CA SER A 3 27.10 7.80 1.00
C SER A 3 26.11 6.68 1.30
N GLN A 4 24.91 7.03 1.79
CA GLN A 4 23.80 6.10 1.77
C GLN A 4 23.52 5.79 0.30
N GLU A 5 23.89 4.59 -0.15
CA GLU A 5 23.43 4.04 -1.41
C GLU A 5 21.89 4.00 -1.33
N GLY A 6 21.25 4.95 -2.01
CA GLY A 6 19.82 4.95 -2.19
C GLY A 6 19.46 3.69 -2.96
N VAL A 7 18.81 2.74 -2.30
CA VAL A 7 18.20 1.61 -2.99
C VAL A 7 17.16 2.20 -3.92
N ASP A 8 17.47 2.23 -5.22
CA ASP A 8 16.54 2.70 -6.23
C ASP A 8 15.27 1.84 -6.14
N GLN A 9 14.22 2.44 -5.57
CA GLN A 9 12.95 1.76 -5.38
C GLN A 9 12.30 1.60 -6.76
N LEU A 10 12.30 0.38 -7.29
CA LEU A 10 11.67 0.06 -8.56
C LEU A 10 10.15 0.12 -8.39
N ARG A 11 9.47 0.88 -9.27
CA ARG A 11 8.01 0.91 -9.39
C ARG A 11 7.60 0.10 -10.61
N ALA A 12 6.65 -0.81 -10.43
CA ALA A 12 6.02 -1.52 -11.53
C ALA A 12 5.01 -0.60 -12.24
N GLN A 13 5.10 -0.53 -13.57
CA GLN A 13 4.16 0.16 -14.43
C GLN A 13 3.60 -0.85 -15.44
N TRP A 14 2.29 -0.85 -15.60
CA TRP A 14 1.59 -1.72 -16.54
C TRP A 14 1.19 -0.96 -17.80
N TYR A 15 1.19 -1.66 -18.92
CA TYR A 15 0.83 -1.14 -20.25
C TYR A 15 -0.05 -2.14 -20.99
N TRP A 16 -0.86 -1.64 -21.91
CA TRP A 16 -1.63 -2.43 -22.87
C TRP A 16 -1.29 -2.02 -24.30
N LYS A 17 -1.38 -2.97 -25.24
CA LYS A 17 -1.07 -2.75 -26.66
C LYS A 17 -2.26 -2.03 -27.32
N SER A 18 -2.02 -0.80 -27.78
CA SER A 18 -3.07 0.11 -28.24
C SER A 18 -3.31 0.13 -29.74
N ASN A 19 -2.49 -0.60 -30.51
CA ASN A 19 -2.72 -0.84 -31.93
C ASN A 19 -4.15 -1.39 -32.19
N SER A 20 -4.71 -1.07 -33.36
CA SER A 20 -6.03 -1.59 -33.79
C SER A 20 -6.03 -3.11 -33.95
N ASP A 21 -4.92 -3.70 -34.39
CA ASP A 21 -4.68 -5.14 -34.38
C ASP A 21 -3.64 -5.48 -33.32
N SER A 22 -4.12 -5.92 -32.15
CA SER A 22 -3.31 -6.35 -31.00
C SER A 22 -2.33 -7.46 -31.33
N TRP A 23 -2.59 -8.27 -32.36
CA TRP A 23 -1.82 -9.48 -32.66
C TRP A 23 -0.88 -9.31 -33.86
N SER A 24 -1.01 -8.22 -34.59
CA SER A 24 -0.08 -7.91 -35.68
C SER A 24 1.36 -7.73 -35.15
N THR A 25 2.30 -8.33 -35.86
CA THR A 25 3.75 -8.20 -35.66
C THR A 25 4.38 -7.21 -36.65
N ASN A 26 3.61 -6.70 -37.61
CA ASN A 26 4.11 -6.00 -38.79
C ASN A 26 3.95 -4.47 -38.72
N GLY A 27 3.93 -3.89 -37.52
CA GLY A 27 3.78 -2.45 -37.30
C GLY A 27 4.57 -1.95 -36.10
N ASN A 28 4.66 -0.62 -35.96
CA ASN A 28 5.21 -0.01 -34.76
C ASN A 28 4.31 -0.36 -33.58
N GLU A 29 4.85 -1.06 -32.58
CA GLU A 29 4.09 -1.40 -31.39
C GLU A 29 3.83 -0.14 -30.57
N GLU A 30 2.54 0.18 -30.39
CA GLU A 30 2.11 1.27 -29.53
C GLU A 30 1.60 0.67 -28.21
N TRP A 31 2.19 1.15 -27.12
CA TRP A 31 1.89 0.69 -25.78
C TRP A 31 1.40 1.87 -24.96
N THR A 32 0.18 1.76 -24.45
CA THR A 32 -0.43 2.80 -23.62
C THR A 32 -0.37 2.40 -22.16
N LYS A 33 -0.01 3.35 -21.29
CA LYS A 33 0.04 3.15 -19.84
C LYS A 33 -1.38 2.97 -19.30
N TYR A 34 -1.55 2.04 -18.36
CA TYR A 34 -2.71 2.08 -17.47
C TYR A 34 -2.62 3.29 -16.54
N ALA A 35 -3.76 3.74 -16.02
CA ALA A 35 -3.75 4.76 -14.97
C ALA A 35 -2.99 4.24 -13.73
N ASP A 36 -2.45 5.15 -12.92
CA ASP A 36 -1.68 4.80 -11.73
C ASP A 36 -2.44 3.85 -10.80
N ILE A 37 -3.73 4.10 -10.61
CA ILE A 37 -4.59 3.30 -9.72
C ILE A 37 -4.90 1.91 -10.31
N GLU A 38 -5.15 1.84 -11.63
CA GLU A 38 -5.35 0.56 -12.33
C GLU A 38 -4.06 -0.27 -12.30
N SER A 39 -2.91 0.37 -12.52
CA SER A 39 -1.60 -0.27 -12.42
C SER A 39 -1.37 -0.84 -11.02
N ALA A 40 -1.78 -0.12 -9.97
CA ALA A 40 -1.69 -0.58 -8.59
C ALA A 40 -2.61 -1.79 -8.32
N ILE A 41 -3.83 -1.79 -8.87
CA ILE A 41 -4.75 -2.94 -8.79
C ILE A 41 -4.16 -4.17 -9.49
N ILE A 42 -3.64 -4.00 -10.71
CA ILE A 42 -3.01 -5.07 -11.50
C ILE A 42 -1.78 -5.62 -10.75
N GLU A 43 -0.95 -4.75 -10.21
CA GLU A 43 0.24 -5.13 -9.45
C GLU A 43 -0.11 -5.84 -8.13
N GLU A 44 -1.13 -5.39 -7.40
CA GLU A 44 -1.62 -6.12 -6.21
C GLU A 44 -2.06 -7.54 -6.60
N ALA A 45 -2.83 -7.69 -7.68
CA ALA A 45 -3.27 -8.98 -8.17
C ALA A 45 -2.10 -9.87 -8.63
N PHE A 46 -1.07 -9.29 -9.25
CA PHE A 46 0.14 -9.98 -9.66
C PHE A 46 0.95 -10.53 -8.48
N ASN A 47 1.00 -9.79 -7.37
CA ASN A 47 1.76 -10.17 -6.18
C ASN A 47 1.02 -11.14 -5.25
N ARG A 48 -0.28 -11.38 -5.46
CA ARG A 48 -1.02 -12.41 -4.71
C ARG A 48 -0.49 -13.81 -5.03
N GLN A 49 -0.26 -14.62 -4.00
CA GLN A 49 0.25 -15.99 -4.14
C GLN A 49 -0.78 -17.01 -4.69
N ASN A 50 -1.97 -16.55 -5.06
CA ASN A 50 -3.07 -17.41 -5.49
C ASN A 50 -2.87 -17.91 -6.94
N LYS A 51 -3.44 -19.09 -7.23
CA LYS A 51 -3.37 -19.72 -8.56
C LYS A 51 -4.08 -18.92 -9.65
N THR A 52 -5.13 -18.18 -9.29
CA THR A 52 -5.92 -17.37 -10.22
C THR A 52 -5.28 -15.99 -10.32
N LYS A 53 -4.37 -15.81 -11.30
CA LYS A 53 -3.75 -14.52 -11.58
C LYS A 53 -4.68 -13.65 -12.44
N LEU A 54 -5.85 -13.30 -11.88
CA LEU A 54 -6.85 -12.45 -12.52
C LEU A 54 -6.96 -11.13 -11.77
N ALA A 55 -6.88 -10.01 -12.48
CA ALA A 55 -7.19 -8.68 -11.93
C ALA A 55 -8.49 -8.16 -12.54
N GLU A 56 -9.35 -7.57 -11.72
CA GLU A 56 -10.64 -7.01 -12.15
C GLU A 56 -10.55 -5.49 -12.19
N LEU A 57 -10.78 -4.91 -13.37
CA LEU A 57 -10.95 -3.46 -13.58
C LEU A 57 -12.40 -3.17 -13.96
N ASP A 58 -12.80 -1.91 -14.02
CA ASP A 58 -14.20 -1.54 -14.26
C ASP A 58 -14.72 -2.03 -15.63
N ASN A 59 -13.95 -1.80 -16.69
CA ASN A 59 -14.34 -2.14 -18.07
C ASN A 59 -13.71 -3.43 -18.60
N TYR A 60 -12.70 -3.96 -17.89
CA TYR A 60 -11.87 -5.06 -18.38
C TYR A 60 -11.54 -6.04 -17.27
N SER A 61 -11.24 -7.28 -17.63
CA SER A 61 -10.54 -8.24 -16.77
C SER A 61 -9.14 -8.51 -17.33
N ILE A 62 -8.17 -8.70 -16.45
CA ILE A 62 -6.77 -8.91 -16.80
C ILE A 62 -6.38 -10.32 -16.42
N ASN A 63 -6.12 -11.16 -17.41
CA ASN A 63 -5.50 -12.45 -17.22
C ASN A 63 -3.97 -12.27 -17.23
N LEU A 64 -3.37 -12.29 -16.04
CA LEU A 64 -1.94 -12.09 -15.84
C LEU A 64 -1.11 -13.33 -16.17
N THR A 65 -1.74 -14.51 -16.25
CA THR A 65 -1.05 -15.73 -16.70
C THR A 65 -0.73 -15.62 -18.19
N ASP A 66 -1.71 -15.20 -18.97
CA ASP A 66 -1.58 -15.08 -20.42
C ASP A 66 -1.12 -13.67 -20.85
N CYS A 67 -1.03 -12.73 -19.91
CA CYS A 67 -0.74 -11.31 -20.16
C CYS A 67 -1.72 -10.69 -21.18
N ILE A 68 -3.01 -10.90 -20.95
CA ILE A 68 -4.10 -10.42 -21.81
C ILE A 68 -5.12 -9.63 -21.00
N GLN A 69 -5.52 -8.48 -21.52
CA GLN A 69 -6.72 -7.73 -21.16
C GLN A 69 -7.90 -8.24 -22.00
N ILE A 70 -9.04 -8.47 -21.35
CA ILE A 70 -10.29 -8.92 -21.98
C ILE A 70 -11.38 -7.89 -21.67
N SER A 71 -12.07 -7.41 -22.70
CA SER A 71 -13.21 -6.50 -22.52
C SER A 71 -14.41 -7.20 -21.88
N LYS A 72 -15.02 -6.54 -20.89
CA LYS A 72 -16.24 -7.04 -20.25
C LYS A 72 -17.47 -6.89 -21.12
N SER A 73 -17.46 -5.94 -22.06
CA SER A 73 -18.56 -5.76 -23.02
C SER A 73 -18.45 -6.71 -24.22
N ASP A 74 -17.23 -7.07 -24.63
CA ASP A 74 -16.98 -8.02 -25.71
C ASP A 74 -15.78 -8.94 -25.39
N PRO A 75 -16.01 -10.19 -24.99
CA PRO A 75 -14.94 -11.14 -24.67
C PRO A 75 -13.97 -11.45 -25.82
N ASN A 76 -14.35 -11.13 -27.06
CA ASN A 76 -13.48 -11.28 -28.23
C ASN A 76 -12.51 -10.10 -28.38
N GLU A 77 -12.82 -8.94 -27.78
CA GLU A 77 -11.91 -7.80 -27.75
C GLU A 77 -10.83 -8.03 -26.69
N GLN A 78 -9.68 -8.51 -27.17
CA GLN A 78 -8.53 -8.84 -26.35
C GLN A 78 -7.31 -8.02 -26.75
N ARG A 79 -6.53 -7.61 -25.74
CA ARG A 79 -5.31 -6.82 -25.93
C ARG A 79 -4.18 -7.40 -25.11
N GLN A 80 -2.98 -7.45 -25.69
CA GLN A 80 -1.79 -7.85 -24.95
C GLN A 80 -1.44 -6.79 -23.90
N ILE A 81 -0.91 -7.24 -22.76
CA ILE A 81 -0.43 -6.37 -21.69
C ILE A 81 1.03 -6.69 -21.35
N LYS A 82 1.72 -5.74 -20.74
CA LYS A 82 3.08 -5.95 -20.23
C LYS A 82 3.34 -5.18 -18.95
N ARG A 83 4.22 -5.75 -18.13
CA ARG A 83 4.76 -5.15 -16.91
C ARG A 83 6.17 -4.63 -17.18
N VAL A 84 6.44 -3.40 -16.78
CA VAL A 84 7.77 -2.78 -16.87
C VAL A 84 8.16 -2.29 -15.49
N LEU A 85 9.37 -2.65 -15.04
CA LEU A 85 9.96 -2.07 -13.83
C LEU A 85 10.68 -0.78 -14.21
N THR A 86 10.28 0.32 -13.60
CA THR A 86 10.86 1.65 -13.82
C THR A 86 11.55 2.12 -12.56
N SER A 87 12.72 2.75 -12.68
CA SER A 87 13.36 3.39 -11.54
C SER A 87 12.55 4.63 -11.15
N ARG A 88 12.44 4.91 -9.84
CA ARG A 88 11.73 6.11 -9.35
C ARG A 88 12.33 7.41 -9.91
N ASN A 89 13.63 7.41 -10.23
CA ASN A 89 14.36 8.58 -10.72
C ASN A 89 14.06 8.88 -12.20
N GLU A 90 13.52 7.92 -12.96
CA GLU A 90 13.08 8.11 -14.36
C GLU A 90 11.67 8.68 -14.47
N SER A 91 11.09 9.17 -13.37
CA SER A 91 9.73 9.70 -13.32
C SER A 91 9.56 11.01 -14.12
N GLN A 92 9.51 10.87 -15.45
CA GLN A 92 8.68 11.66 -16.35
C GLN A 92 7.23 11.59 -15.86
N GLY A 93 6.88 12.43 -14.89
CA GLY A 93 5.56 12.38 -14.26
C GLY A 93 5.27 13.51 -13.29
N LEU A 94 6.28 14.31 -12.91
CA LEU A 94 6.00 15.61 -12.33
C LEU A 94 5.39 16.47 -13.44
N ARG A 95 4.15 16.88 -13.22
CA ARG A 95 3.56 18.03 -13.91
C ARG A 95 4.39 19.24 -13.55
N GLU A 96 5.47 19.50 -14.29
CA GLU A 96 6.38 20.63 -14.06
C GLU A 96 5.59 21.94 -13.94
N GLU A 97 4.46 22.04 -14.65
CA GLU A 97 3.55 23.18 -14.58
C GLU A 97 2.83 23.37 -13.24
N ARG A 98 2.86 22.38 -12.34
CA ARG A 98 2.35 22.50 -10.96
C ARG A 98 3.44 22.88 -9.96
N PHE A 99 4.70 22.84 -10.36
CA PHE A 99 5.86 23.19 -9.54
C PHE A 99 6.48 24.52 -9.95
N PHE A 100 5.70 25.43 -10.56
CA PHE A 100 6.13 26.82 -10.64
C PHE A 100 6.44 27.33 -9.24
N LEU A 101 7.61 27.96 -9.07
CA LEU A 101 7.87 28.75 -7.88
C LEU A 101 6.71 29.75 -7.76
N PRO A 102 5.90 29.68 -6.68
CA PRO A 102 4.90 30.71 -6.48
C PRO A 102 5.62 32.07 -6.48
N PRO A 103 5.00 33.14 -7.03
CA PRO A 103 5.54 34.48 -6.90
C PRO A 103 5.90 34.70 -5.43
N ALA A 104 7.11 35.20 -5.16
CA ALA A 104 7.58 35.41 -3.80
C ALA A 104 6.52 36.18 -3.01
N LEU A 105 5.79 35.48 -2.15
CA LEU A 105 4.76 36.09 -1.33
C LEU A 105 5.50 37.00 -0.34
N SER A 106 5.21 38.30 -0.38
CA SER A 106 5.81 39.29 0.51
C SER A 106 5.45 39.09 1.99
N THR A 107 4.57 38.13 2.28
CA THR A 107 4.06 37.80 3.60
C THR A 107 4.03 36.28 3.76
N THR A 108 4.69 35.78 4.80
CA THR A 108 4.61 34.38 5.23
C THR A 108 3.17 34.03 5.58
N PHE A 109 2.64 32.93 5.02
CA PHE A 109 1.29 32.41 5.31
C PHE A 109 1.07 31.98 6.77
N ASN A 110 2.08 32.15 7.63
CA ASN A 110 2.12 31.57 8.98
C ASN A 110 1.72 32.54 10.10
N ASP A 111 1.47 33.82 9.83
CA ASP A 111 1.51 34.78 10.94
C ASP A 111 0.23 34.93 11.77
N ASP A 112 -0.95 34.42 11.36
CA ASP A 112 -2.11 34.39 12.29
C ASP A 112 -3.28 33.45 11.90
N HIS A 113 -3.39 33.01 10.64
CA HIS A 113 -4.57 32.24 10.18
C HIS A 113 -4.53 30.73 10.45
N GLY A 114 -3.43 30.20 11.00
CA GLY A 114 -3.27 28.76 11.24
C GLY A 114 -4.24 28.18 12.27
N LYS A 115 -4.72 29.00 13.21
CA LYS A 115 -5.72 28.58 14.20
C LYS A 115 -7.14 28.53 13.63
N ASP A 116 -7.45 29.41 12.69
CA ASP A 116 -8.80 29.53 12.12
C ASP A 116 -9.04 28.64 10.90
N ALA A 117 -7.98 28.29 10.14
CA ALA A 117 -8.12 27.49 8.92
C ALA A 117 -8.73 26.10 9.15
N TYR A 118 -8.63 25.56 10.37
CA TYR A 118 -9.20 24.27 10.75
C TYR A 118 -10.41 24.38 11.70
N THR A 119 -10.88 25.60 12.00
CA THR A 119 -12.04 25.79 12.89
C THR A 119 -13.26 25.07 12.35
N PHE A 120 -13.52 25.12 11.04
CA PHE A 120 -14.64 24.40 10.43
C PHE A 120 -14.54 22.88 10.61
N LEU A 121 -13.34 22.29 10.46
CA LEU A 121 -13.11 20.85 10.68
C LEU A 121 -13.33 20.50 12.15
N SER A 122 -12.83 21.33 13.06
CA SER A 122 -13.00 21.12 14.49
C SER A 122 -14.46 21.27 14.95
N HIS A 123 -15.22 22.20 14.37
CA HIS A 123 -16.66 22.36 14.63
C HIS A 123 -17.46 21.21 14.04
N TRP A 124 -17.19 20.84 12.79
CA TRP A 124 -17.84 19.70 12.14
C TRP A 124 -17.62 18.40 12.91
N LYS A 125 -16.39 18.14 13.41
CA LYS A 125 -16.11 16.98 14.27
C LYS A 125 -16.89 17.02 15.59
N LYS A 126 -16.96 18.20 16.23
CA LYS A 126 -17.71 18.38 17.49
C LYS A 126 -19.22 18.18 17.32
N ASP A 127 -19.78 18.66 16.22
CA ASP A 127 -21.23 18.57 15.95
C ASP A 127 -21.69 17.16 15.62
N LYS A 128 -20.76 16.31 15.16
CA LYS A 128 -21.05 14.94 14.73
C LYS A 128 -20.85 13.89 15.83
N GLU A 129 -20.03 14.15 16.85
CA GLU A 129 -19.58 13.15 17.85
C GLU A 129 -19.09 11.83 17.21
N VAL A 130 -18.63 11.88 15.96
CA VAL A 130 -18.20 10.71 15.19
C VAL A 130 -16.74 10.42 15.51
N SER A 131 -16.42 9.16 15.79
CA SER A 131 -15.03 8.73 16.01
C SER A 131 -14.20 8.85 14.71
N ASP A 132 -12.87 8.97 14.82
CA ASP A 132 -12.02 9.02 13.63
C ASP A 132 -12.16 7.74 12.77
N ALA A 133 -12.34 6.57 13.40
CA ALA A 133 -12.58 5.31 12.70
C ALA A 133 -13.90 5.33 11.91
N GLU A 134 -14.97 5.80 12.53
CA GLU A 134 -16.28 5.93 11.86
C GLU A 134 -16.24 7.00 10.75
N THR A 135 -15.46 8.07 10.93
CA THR A 135 -15.24 9.08 9.88
C THR A 135 -14.55 8.47 8.65
N VAL A 136 -13.53 7.64 8.87
CA VAL A 136 -12.81 6.94 7.80
C VAL A 136 -13.73 5.95 7.09
N GLU A 137 -14.53 5.19 7.83
CA GLU A 137 -15.50 4.26 7.24
C GLU A 137 -16.57 4.99 6.41
N GLN A 138 -17.11 6.10 6.93
CA GLN A 138 -18.06 6.95 6.18
C GLN A 138 -17.41 7.53 4.91
N ALA A 139 -16.16 7.96 4.98
CA ALA A 139 -15.42 8.46 3.82
C ALA A 139 -15.17 7.36 2.78
N ALA A 140 -14.73 6.17 3.21
CA ALA A 140 -14.55 5.00 2.35
C ALA A 140 -15.87 4.61 1.64
N ASN A 141 -16.98 4.62 2.38
CA ASN A 141 -18.31 4.39 1.82
C ASN A 141 -18.71 5.47 0.81
N GLY A 142 -18.43 6.75 1.11
CA GLY A 142 -18.66 7.87 0.20
C GLY A 142 -17.91 7.70 -1.14
N ILE A 143 -16.64 7.31 -1.08
CA ILE A 143 -15.82 7.01 -2.28
C ILE A 143 -16.48 5.90 -3.12
N ILE A 144 -16.93 4.82 -2.48
CA ILE A 144 -17.60 3.71 -3.19
C ILE A 144 -18.91 4.16 -3.83
N ILE A 145 -19.73 4.95 -3.13
CA ILE A 145 -21.01 5.45 -3.64
C ILE A 145 -20.79 6.33 -4.88
N GLU A 146 -19.86 7.28 -4.81
CA GLU A 146 -19.51 8.15 -5.93
C GLU A 146 -18.96 7.34 -7.11
N GLY A 147 -18.07 6.38 -6.83
CA GLY A 147 -17.53 5.44 -7.80
C GLY A 147 -18.60 4.69 -8.59
N LYS A 148 -19.68 4.26 -7.93
CA LYS A 148 -20.80 3.60 -8.61
C LYS A 148 -21.51 4.54 -9.57
N GLN A 149 -21.69 5.81 -9.22
CA GLN A 149 -22.32 6.81 -10.07
C GLN A 149 -21.46 7.12 -11.31
N LEU A 150 -20.15 7.07 -11.17
CA LEU A 150 -19.17 7.31 -12.24
C LEU A 150 -18.79 6.06 -13.04
N HIS A 151 -19.37 4.89 -12.73
CA HIS A 151 -18.98 3.60 -13.32
C HIS A 151 -17.49 3.25 -13.10
N GLN A 152 -16.93 3.65 -11.97
CA GLN A 152 -15.55 3.39 -11.52
C GLN A 152 -15.54 2.64 -10.17
N TYR A 153 -16.32 1.56 -10.10
CA TYR A 153 -16.57 0.81 -8.88
C TYR A 153 -15.34 0.03 -8.37
N CYS A 154 -14.58 -0.61 -9.26
CA CYS A 154 -13.36 -1.36 -8.92
C CYS A 154 -12.29 -0.40 -8.37
N VAL A 155 -12.06 0.72 -9.07
CA VAL A 155 -11.14 1.77 -8.62
C VAL A 155 -11.55 2.31 -7.24
N SER A 156 -12.83 2.61 -7.07
CA SER A 156 -13.33 3.21 -5.82
C SER A 156 -13.27 2.24 -4.64
N GLN A 157 -13.57 0.96 -4.85
CA GLN A 157 -13.38 -0.06 -3.82
C GLN A 157 -11.91 -0.21 -3.41
N TYR A 158 -11.00 -0.19 -4.39
CA TYR A 158 -9.58 -0.26 -4.09
C TYR A 158 -9.14 0.94 -3.23
N LEU A 159 -9.50 2.16 -3.63
CA LEU A 159 -9.19 3.37 -2.87
C LEU A 159 -9.77 3.36 -1.45
N ALA A 160 -11.03 2.96 -1.31
CA ALA A 160 -11.69 2.82 -0.01
C ALA A 160 -10.96 1.84 0.91
N ARG A 161 -10.49 0.70 0.37
CA ARG A 161 -9.69 -0.27 1.13
C ARG A 161 -8.33 0.28 1.54
N GLN A 162 -7.64 1.00 0.67
CA GLN A 162 -6.35 1.62 1.01
C GLN A 162 -6.51 2.66 2.12
N LEU A 163 -7.57 3.49 2.06
CA LEU A 163 -7.86 4.50 3.08
C LEU A 163 -8.04 3.87 4.48
N ILE A 164 -8.75 2.75 4.55
CA ILE A 164 -8.94 2.01 5.81
C ILE A 164 -7.60 1.43 6.30
N ALA A 165 -6.85 0.75 5.40
CA ALA A 165 -5.58 0.11 5.75
C ALA A 165 -4.52 1.12 6.26
N ASP A 166 -4.43 2.30 5.64
CA ASP A 166 -3.51 3.35 6.05
C ASP A 166 -3.85 3.90 7.44
N THR A 167 -5.14 3.95 7.78
CA THR A 167 -5.60 4.38 9.11
C THR A 167 -5.21 3.37 10.19
N ASP A 168 -5.38 2.07 9.90
CA ASP A 168 -4.98 1.01 10.82
C ASP A 168 -3.46 1.03 11.07
N GLN A 169 -2.65 1.21 10.02
CA GLN A 169 -1.19 1.29 10.15
C GLN A 169 -0.75 2.50 10.99
N GLN A 170 -1.34 3.68 10.77
CA GLN A 170 -1.03 4.87 11.58
C GLN A 170 -1.38 4.70 13.05
N SER A 171 -2.49 4.00 13.35
CA SER A 171 -2.86 3.68 14.73
C SER A 171 -1.82 2.76 15.40
N ALA A 172 -1.33 1.74 14.68
CA ALA A 172 -0.32 0.80 15.16
C ALA A 172 1.05 1.46 15.40
N ASP A 173 1.46 2.37 14.51
CA ASP A 173 2.72 3.11 14.63
C ASP A 173 2.70 4.10 15.81
N CYS A 174 1.54 4.71 16.10
CA CYS A 174 1.38 5.57 17.27
C CYS A 174 1.46 4.79 18.59
N HIS A 175 0.88 3.60 18.67
CA HIS A 175 0.95 2.76 19.86
C HIS A 175 2.35 2.18 20.11
N SER A 176 3.09 1.81 19.06
CA SER A 176 4.47 1.33 19.18
C SER A 176 5.46 2.44 19.57
N SER A 177 5.26 3.67 19.09
CA SER A 177 6.03 4.85 19.51
C SER A 177 5.83 5.23 21.00
N LEU A 178 4.60 5.11 21.50
CA LEU A 178 4.28 5.34 22.91
C LEU A 178 4.87 4.25 23.84
N ALA A 179 4.87 2.98 23.40
CA ALA A 179 5.50 1.89 24.15
C ALA A 179 7.03 2.03 24.22
N ALA A 180 7.68 2.44 23.12
CA ALA A 180 9.12 2.72 23.10
C ALA A 180 9.50 3.92 24.01
N SER A 181 8.65 4.94 24.05
CA SER A 181 8.83 6.10 24.94
C SER A 181 8.63 5.73 26.42
N SER A 182 7.72 4.81 26.73
CA SER A 182 7.48 4.31 28.09
C SER A 182 8.59 3.38 28.60
N LEU A 183 9.20 2.56 27.73
CA LEU A 183 10.35 1.71 28.11
C LEU A 183 11.63 2.52 28.36
N THR A 184 11.77 3.69 27.72
CA THR A 184 12.94 4.55 27.91
C THR A 184 12.93 5.28 29.27
N GLN A 185 11.79 5.39 29.94
CA GLN A 185 11.69 5.96 31.29
C GLN A 185 11.93 4.95 32.42
N GLN A 186 11.99 3.65 32.16
CA GLN A 186 12.25 2.63 33.20
C GLN A 186 13.73 2.21 33.32
N VAL A 187 14.65 2.76 32.51
CA VAL A 187 16.08 2.37 32.53
C VAL A 187 16.97 3.35 33.33
N ILE A 188 16.38 4.30 34.08
CA ILE A 188 17.12 5.15 35.02
C ILE A 188 16.62 4.91 36.46
N THR A 189 16.71 3.67 36.93
CA THR A 189 16.88 3.39 38.35
C THR A 189 17.97 2.34 38.48
N SER A 190 19.15 2.80 38.91
CA SER A 190 20.31 1.97 39.19
C SER A 190 19.97 0.88 40.22
N PRO A 191 20.46 -0.35 40.06
CA PRO A 191 20.37 -1.37 41.09
C PRO A 191 21.41 -1.08 42.18
N SER A 192 20.96 -1.02 43.45
CA SER A 192 21.86 -1.15 44.59
C SER A 192 22.31 -2.59 44.71
N SER A 193 23.60 -2.73 44.95
CA SER A 193 24.34 -3.94 45.29
C SER A 193 23.79 -4.67 46.52
N ASP A 194 24.24 -5.92 46.67
CA ASP A 194 24.04 -6.91 47.73
C ASP A 194 23.00 -7.99 47.30
N GLU A 195 23.22 -9.30 47.37
CA GLU A 195 24.23 -10.14 48.02
C GLU A 195 24.18 -11.56 47.39
N ASN A 196 25.23 -12.35 47.65
CA ASN A 196 25.46 -13.73 47.21
C ASN A 196 24.32 -14.72 47.55
N CYS A 197 24.22 -15.83 46.79
CA CYS A 197 24.45 -17.17 47.33
C CYS A 197 24.40 -18.27 46.25
N TYR A 198 25.41 -19.14 46.30
CA TYR A 198 25.53 -20.43 45.65
C TYR A 198 24.36 -21.36 46.01
N GLU A 199 23.97 -22.23 45.07
CA GLU A 199 23.95 -23.69 45.33
C GLU A 199 23.92 -24.48 44.02
N GLU A 200 24.90 -25.37 43.91
CA GLU A 200 24.97 -26.47 42.95
C GLU A 200 23.90 -27.52 43.27
N SER A 201 23.35 -28.17 42.25
CA SER A 201 22.94 -29.58 42.35
C SER A 201 22.90 -30.21 40.96
N GLU A 202 23.89 -31.07 40.75
CA GLU A 202 23.92 -32.09 39.71
C GLU A 202 22.85 -33.17 39.97
N MET A 203 22.48 -33.87 38.88
CA MET A 203 22.37 -35.34 38.75
C MET A 203 21.09 -35.89 38.13
N SER A 204 21.34 -36.95 37.34
CA SER A 204 20.48 -38.02 36.84
C SER A 204 19.68 -37.73 35.56
N SER A 205 20.08 -38.22 34.38
CA SER A 205 20.34 -39.60 33.91
C SER A 205 19.06 -40.40 33.61
N SER A 206 19.06 -40.99 32.41
CA SER A 206 18.45 -42.28 32.02
C SER A 206 17.25 -42.27 31.05
N GLY A 207 17.35 -43.14 30.03
CA GLY A 207 16.25 -43.72 29.27
C GLY A 207 16.14 -43.22 27.81
N MET A 208 16.86 -43.73 26.82
CA MET A 208 16.83 -45.08 26.20
C MET A 208 15.55 -45.36 25.36
N GLU A 209 15.78 -45.35 24.04
CA GLU A 209 15.18 -46.12 22.93
C GLU A 209 13.72 -46.64 23.00
N HIS A 210 12.94 -46.40 21.93
CA HIS A 210 12.52 -47.52 21.07
C HIS A 210 11.94 -47.10 19.70
N ILE A 211 12.42 -47.85 18.70
CA ILE A 211 11.99 -47.97 17.32
C ILE A 211 10.56 -48.53 17.24
N ARG A 212 9.74 -48.07 16.28
CA ARG A 212 8.84 -48.97 15.53
C ARG A 212 8.44 -48.39 14.17
N ASP A 213 8.92 -49.09 13.14
CA ASP A 213 8.37 -49.16 11.80
C ASP A 213 6.86 -49.42 11.78
N GLY A 214 6.17 -48.81 10.82
CA GLY A 214 4.77 -49.04 10.51
C GLY A 214 4.51 -48.85 9.01
N ARG A 215 4.75 -49.92 8.25
CA ARG A 215 4.59 -50.06 6.80
C ARG A 215 3.17 -50.58 6.45
N LYS A 216 2.72 -50.26 5.23
CA LYS A 216 1.58 -50.83 4.45
C LYS A 216 0.20 -50.24 4.81
N VAL A 217 -0.70 -49.97 3.86
CA VAL A 217 -0.92 -50.47 2.48
C VAL A 217 -1.23 -49.30 1.56
#